data_AF-A0A165U1F9-F1
#
_entry.id   AF-A0A165U1F9-F1
#
_cell.length_a   1.000
_cell.length_b   1.000
_cell.length_c   1.000
_cell.angle_alpha   90.00
_cell.angle_beta   90.00
_cell.angle_gamma   90.00
#
_symmetry.space_group_name_H-M   'P 1'
#
loop_
_entity.id
_entity.type
_entity.pdbx_description
1 polymer ?
#
loop_
_entity_poly.entity_id
_entity_poly.type
_entity_poly.pdbx_seq_one_letter_code
_entity_poly.pdbx_strand_id
1 'polypeptide(L)'
;MAEVDAPPDCHWQELLARLRALLPPLLSAQRASWEQGVAAHALLDCHQFWERMRPPVPPPFDFTQFVYAFAHESVVRQAPDGRLSVLLNGDGTTDPGAADPASMGEVLYWVVAKEKRIAMEKARSSGSGVRVASKPIAHPPGCDVGSALGKAVDKQFSYIIVDCPRGSNGLLSHRIDSKEVWSDTVYMLPPFLIAAAVSRLCCYSRYSMLPGDILRYGFRQIVLAAQVLQAPSGEWSHIYDIDAQRFKREARWGVGNGWVCCGIIRVLGMLVRPAEPNCALLEGLAGTAAGREGLAEVFADDVELVSLVRQCGSIFVSTLRACLTHMRPDGHFHDILDDPATFVETNLSQMLAYTIFRLALLRKHPSPLAVMPEVSDDEVSSWLQQAERMRATAVGKTDRYGFVRDVCGSPQFDKAGTAAEGQAWAIMMEIARAEWRQWEAASNDVDFVFV
;
A
#
# COMPACT_ATOMS: atom_id res chain seq x y z
N MET A 1 17.92 27.49 -15.25
CA MET A 1 17.54 27.38 -16.67
C MET A 1 16.10 26.94 -16.70
N ALA A 2 15.24 27.72 -17.37
CA ALA A 2 13.80 27.60 -17.32
C ALA A 2 13.32 26.20 -17.73
N GLU A 3 12.45 25.60 -16.91
CA GLU A 3 11.56 24.52 -17.34
C GLU A 3 10.68 25.08 -18.46
N VAL A 4 10.95 24.62 -19.67
CA VAL A 4 10.05 24.81 -20.80
C VAL A 4 8.88 23.88 -20.54
N ASP A 5 7.68 24.46 -20.40
CA ASP A 5 6.40 23.73 -20.35
C ASP A 5 6.38 22.68 -21.46
N ALA A 6 6.64 21.44 -21.06
CA ALA A 6 6.52 20.32 -21.96
C ALA A 6 5.02 20.12 -22.23
N PRO A 7 4.59 19.94 -23.50
CA PRO A 7 3.17 19.94 -23.87
C PRO A 7 2.38 18.91 -23.05
N PRO A 8 1.05 19.07 -22.86
CA PRO A 8 0.21 18.21 -22.03
C PRO A 8 0.38 16.70 -22.30
N ASP A 9 0.78 16.32 -23.51
CA ASP A 9 1.04 14.94 -23.91
C ASP A 9 2.37 14.32 -23.39
N CYS A 10 3.29 15.13 -22.88
CA CYS A 10 4.65 14.68 -22.52
C CYS A 10 4.69 13.80 -21.25
N HIS A 11 3.91 14.14 -20.23
CA HIS A 11 3.98 13.46 -18.93
C HIS A 11 3.29 12.09 -18.98
N TRP A 12 2.26 11.94 -19.82
CA TRP A 12 1.66 10.64 -20.11
C TRP A 12 2.62 9.71 -20.84
N GLN A 13 3.33 10.23 -21.83
CA GLN A 13 4.36 9.45 -22.53
C GLN A 13 5.51 9.06 -21.60
N GLU A 14 5.92 9.98 -20.71
CA GLU A 14 6.90 9.71 -19.66
C GLU A 14 6.44 8.55 -18.75
N LEU A 15 5.21 8.63 -18.20
CA LEU A 15 4.66 7.56 -17.36
C LEU A 15 4.62 6.22 -18.10
N LEU A 16 4.13 6.19 -19.35
CA LEU A 16 4.07 4.97 -20.15
C LEU A 16 5.46 4.38 -20.41
N ALA A 17 6.45 5.23 -20.71
CA ALA A 17 7.84 4.79 -20.90
C ALA A 17 8.43 4.21 -19.60
N ARG A 18 8.20 4.87 -18.47
CA ARG A 18 8.63 4.40 -17.14
C ARG A 18 8.01 3.06 -16.81
N LEU A 19 6.71 2.88 -16.96
CA LEU A 19 6.03 1.61 -16.67
C LEU A 19 6.53 0.47 -17.59
N ARG A 20 6.78 0.75 -18.88
CA ARG A 20 7.35 -0.25 -19.79
C ARG A 20 8.74 -0.70 -19.40
N ALA A 21 9.55 0.20 -18.84
CA ALA A 21 10.89 -0.12 -18.37
C ALA A 21 10.87 -0.90 -17.04
N LEU A 22 10.06 -0.47 -16.07
CA LEU A 22 10.09 -1.00 -14.70
C LEU A 22 9.39 -2.36 -14.55
N LEU A 23 8.39 -2.65 -15.38
CA LEU A 23 7.55 -3.82 -15.19
C LEU A 23 8.25 -5.16 -15.47
N PRO A 24 9.03 -5.34 -16.55
CA PRO A 24 9.68 -6.62 -16.81
C PRO A 24 10.63 -7.09 -15.69
N PRO A 25 11.51 -6.22 -15.12
CA PRO A 25 12.29 -6.58 -13.94
C PRO A 25 11.45 -6.96 -12.73
N LEU A 26 10.36 -6.22 -12.43
CA LEU A 26 9.45 -6.55 -11.33
C LEU A 26 8.86 -7.97 -11.48
N LEU A 27 8.36 -8.28 -12.69
CA LEU A 27 7.71 -9.56 -12.97
C LEU A 27 8.69 -10.74 -12.94
N SER A 28 9.97 -10.48 -13.25
CA SER A 28 11.02 -11.51 -13.33
C SER A 28 11.73 -11.76 -12.01
N ALA A 29 11.55 -10.89 -11.01
CA ALA A 29 12.21 -11.01 -9.73
C ALA A 29 11.65 -12.19 -8.91
N GLN A 30 12.56 -13.06 -8.45
CA GLN A 30 12.27 -13.97 -7.35
C GLN A 30 12.14 -13.15 -6.08
N ARG A 31 11.21 -13.54 -5.21
CA ARG A 31 10.76 -12.67 -4.12
C ARG A 31 10.24 -13.46 -2.94
N ALA A 32 10.44 -12.92 -1.75
CA ALA A 32 9.83 -13.40 -0.51
C ALA A 32 8.36 -12.96 -0.39
N SER A 33 7.69 -13.35 0.69
CA SER A 33 6.25 -13.11 0.85
C SER A 33 5.87 -11.61 0.90
N TRP A 34 6.65 -10.76 1.57
CA TRP A 34 6.40 -9.30 1.59
C TRP A 34 6.64 -8.65 0.22
N GLU A 35 7.71 -9.06 -0.46
CA GLU A 35 8.05 -8.56 -1.80
C GLU A 35 6.98 -8.96 -2.84
N GLN A 36 6.35 -10.14 -2.67
CA GLN A 36 5.18 -10.54 -3.46
C GLN A 36 4.00 -9.59 -3.23
N GLY A 37 3.72 -9.20 -1.98
CA GLY A 37 2.65 -8.25 -1.63
C GLY A 37 2.86 -6.84 -2.16
N VAL A 38 4.03 -6.24 -1.91
CA VAL A 38 4.32 -4.87 -2.38
C VAL A 38 4.33 -4.80 -3.92
N ALA A 39 4.81 -5.83 -4.60
CA ALA A 39 4.73 -5.92 -6.05
C ALA A 39 3.28 -6.01 -6.55
N ALA A 40 2.42 -6.76 -5.85
CA ALA A 40 1.00 -6.83 -6.15
C ALA A 40 0.30 -5.48 -5.91
N HIS A 41 0.67 -4.71 -4.87
CA HIS A 41 0.17 -3.35 -4.65
C HIS A 41 0.54 -2.40 -5.79
N ALA A 42 1.76 -2.49 -6.34
CA ALA A 42 2.15 -1.68 -7.49
C ALA A 42 1.27 -1.94 -8.71
N LEU A 43 0.93 -3.20 -8.97
CA LEU A 43 0.03 -3.61 -10.06
C LEU A 43 -1.41 -3.15 -9.81
N LEU A 44 -1.88 -3.23 -8.57
CA LEU A 44 -3.21 -2.77 -8.17
C LEU A 44 -3.33 -1.25 -8.31
N ASP A 45 -2.33 -0.50 -7.86
CA ASP A 45 -2.30 0.96 -7.99
C ASP A 45 -2.29 1.38 -9.48
N CYS A 46 -1.55 0.66 -10.35
CA CYS A 46 -1.62 0.86 -11.80
C CYS A 46 -3.03 0.61 -12.35
N HIS A 47 -3.69 -0.49 -11.96
CA HIS A 47 -5.05 -0.79 -12.41
C HIS A 47 -6.03 0.31 -11.99
N GLN A 48 -6.01 0.67 -10.71
CA GLN A 48 -6.90 1.66 -10.12
C GLN A 48 -6.68 3.05 -10.72
N PHE A 49 -5.43 3.40 -11.04
CA PHE A 49 -5.11 4.66 -11.73
C PHE A 49 -5.87 4.79 -13.04
N TRP A 50 -5.79 3.79 -13.94
CA TRP A 50 -6.52 3.85 -15.22
C TRP A 50 -8.03 3.74 -15.08
N GLU A 51 -8.53 2.96 -14.10
CA GLU A 51 -9.97 2.84 -13.84
C GLU A 51 -10.59 4.15 -13.36
N ARG A 52 -9.90 4.84 -12.43
CA ARG A 52 -10.37 6.05 -11.77
C ARG A 52 -10.08 7.32 -12.56
N MET A 53 -8.82 7.51 -12.93
CA MET A 53 -8.35 8.78 -13.49
C MET A 53 -8.64 8.90 -14.99
N ARG A 54 -8.87 7.77 -15.67
CA ARG A 54 -9.21 7.68 -17.10
C ARG A 54 -8.35 8.62 -17.97
N PRO A 55 -7.01 8.53 -17.88
CA PRO A 55 -6.14 9.41 -18.67
C PRO A 55 -6.41 9.20 -20.17
N PRO A 56 -6.10 10.18 -21.03
CA PRO A 56 -6.38 10.13 -22.48
C PRO A 56 -5.47 9.14 -23.24
N VAL A 57 -4.69 8.31 -22.52
CA VAL A 57 -3.83 7.27 -23.07
C VAL A 57 -4.22 5.89 -22.53
N PRO A 58 -4.22 4.83 -23.35
CA PRO A 58 -4.53 3.49 -22.88
C PRO A 58 -3.42 2.95 -21.96
N PRO A 59 -3.73 2.02 -21.04
CA PRO A 59 -2.72 1.40 -20.20
C PRO A 59 -1.71 0.62 -21.07
N PRO A 60 -0.41 0.63 -20.72
CA PRO A 60 0.61 -0.07 -21.51
C PRO A 60 0.51 -1.60 -21.40
N PHE A 61 -0.22 -2.10 -20.40
CA PHE A 61 -0.42 -3.52 -20.13
C PHE A 61 -1.82 -3.80 -19.57
N ASP A 62 -2.24 -5.07 -19.58
CA ASP A 62 -3.43 -5.50 -18.82
C ASP A 62 -3.07 -5.75 -17.36
N PHE A 63 -3.14 -4.69 -16.54
CA PHE A 63 -2.87 -4.80 -15.10
C PHE A 63 -3.83 -5.74 -14.37
N THR A 64 -5.05 -5.94 -14.87
CA THR A 64 -6.02 -6.88 -14.25
C THR A 64 -5.46 -8.30 -14.28
N GLN A 65 -4.85 -8.69 -15.40
CA GLN A 65 -4.23 -10.00 -15.56
C GLN A 65 -3.09 -10.20 -14.55
N PHE A 66 -2.24 -9.20 -14.36
CA PHE A 66 -1.13 -9.30 -13.41
C PHE A 66 -1.59 -9.30 -11.95
N VAL A 67 -2.57 -8.46 -11.60
CA VAL A 67 -3.19 -8.44 -10.27
C VAL A 67 -3.76 -9.82 -9.93
N TYR A 68 -4.52 -10.42 -10.85
CA TYR A 68 -5.04 -11.77 -10.67
C TYR A 68 -3.92 -12.82 -10.56
N ALA A 69 -2.90 -12.76 -11.43
CA ALA A 69 -1.80 -13.72 -11.41
C ALA A 69 -1.02 -13.71 -10.08
N PHE A 70 -0.78 -12.52 -9.51
CA PHE A 70 -0.14 -12.38 -8.21
C PHE A 70 -1.03 -12.90 -7.07
N ALA A 71 -2.33 -12.61 -7.10
CA ALA A 71 -3.29 -13.15 -6.14
C ALA A 71 -3.32 -14.69 -6.22
N HIS A 72 -3.44 -15.25 -7.42
CA HIS A 72 -3.44 -16.69 -7.64
C HIS A 72 -2.17 -17.36 -7.10
N GLU A 73 -0.98 -16.88 -7.47
CA GLU A 73 0.29 -17.45 -7.00
C GLU A 73 0.45 -17.37 -5.47
N SER A 74 -0.03 -16.30 -4.83
CA SER A 74 0.01 -16.20 -3.36
C SER A 74 -0.81 -17.29 -2.67
N VAL A 75 -1.93 -17.70 -3.28
CA VAL A 75 -2.81 -18.76 -2.77
C VAL A 75 -2.24 -20.14 -3.07
N VAL A 76 -1.66 -20.35 -4.25
CA VAL A 76 -0.93 -21.59 -4.58
C VAL A 76 0.17 -21.86 -3.55
N ARG A 77 0.81 -20.79 -3.05
CA ARG A 77 1.90 -20.86 -2.08
C ARG A 77 1.46 -20.60 -0.63
N GLN A 78 0.18 -20.80 -0.32
CA GLN A 78 -0.35 -20.62 1.03
C GLN A 78 -0.02 -21.83 1.93
N ALA A 79 0.53 -21.57 3.11
CA ALA A 79 0.83 -22.61 4.09
C ALA A 79 -0.43 -23.20 4.77
N PRO A 80 -0.31 -24.41 5.38
CA PRO A 80 -1.39 -25.03 6.14
C PRO A 80 -1.91 -24.17 7.30
N ASP A 81 -1.07 -23.30 7.89
CA ASP A 81 -1.45 -22.36 8.96
C ASP A 81 -2.27 -21.15 8.45
N GLY A 82 -2.27 -20.89 7.14
CA GLY A 82 -3.01 -19.77 6.53
C GLY A 82 -2.14 -18.65 5.98
N ARG A 83 -0.83 -18.67 6.23
CA ARG A 83 0.08 -17.64 5.70
C ARG A 83 0.22 -17.75 4.18
N LEU A 84 -0.08 -16.66 3.46
CA LEU A 84 0.04 -16.53 2.00
C LEU A 84 1.50 -16.43 1.54
N SER A 85 1.80 -16.90 0.32
CA SER A 85 3.10 -16.70 -0.36
C SER A 85 4.34 -17.31 0.31
N VAL A 86 4.24 -17.98 1.46
CA VAL A 86 5.39 -18.49 2.22
C VAL A 86 5.97 -19.81 1.66
N LEU A 87 5.20 -20.55 0.84
CA LEU A 87 5.67 -21.80 0.23
C LEU A 87 6.47 -21.55 -1.05
N LEU A 88 7.65 -20.93 -0.92
CA LEU A 88 8.61 -20.81 -2.02
C LEU A 88 9.39 -22.10 -2.23
N ASN A 89 10.04 -22.58 -1.17
CA ASN A 89 10.73 -23.87 -1.10
C ASN A 89 10.39 -24.53 0.26
N GLY A 90 9.91 -25.77 0.23
CA GLY A 90 9.56 -26.53 1.44
C GLY A 90 8.12 -26.32 1.92
N ASP A 91 7.90 -26.41 3.24
CA ASP A 91 6.60 -26.41 3.91
C ASP A 91 6.20 -25.07 4.54
N GLY A 92 6.96 -24.00 4.25
CA GLY A 92 6.69 -22.64 4.74
C GLY A 92 7.41 -22.29 6.04
N THR A 93 8.26 -23.18 6.54
CA THR A 93 9.17 -22.91 7.67
C THR A 93 10.39 -22.06 7.28
N THR A 94 10.64 -21.92 5.98
CA THR A 94 11.77 -21.14 5.43
C THR A 94 11.50 -19.63 5.39
N ASP A 95 10.23 -19.23 5.47
CA ASP A 95 9.81 -17.84 5.64
C ASP A 95 9.24 -17.67 7.07
N PRO A 96 10.01 -17.08 8.00
CA PRO A 96 9.59 -16.88 9.38
C PRO A 96 8.67 -15.66 9.56
N GLY A 97 8.33 -14.93 8.49
CA GLY A 97 7.42 -13.80 8.53
C GLY A 97 6.02 -14.21 8.99
N ALA A 98 5.58 -13.66 10.13
CA ALA A 98 4.20 -13.78 10.60
C ALA A 98 3.31 -12.71 9.95
N ALA A 99 3.84 -11.49 9.81
CA ALA A 99 3.11 -10.34 9.26
C ALA A 99 3.33 -10.16 7.75
N ASP A 100 4.49 -10.53 7.21
CA ASP A 100 4.84 -10.36 5.80
C ASP A 100 3.79 -10.90 4.81
N PRO A 101 3.22 -12.11 5.02
CA PRO A 101 2.18 -12.65 4.16
C PRO A 101 0.91 -11.80 4.05
N ALA A 102 0.63 -10.98 5.07
CA ALA A 102 -0.56 -10.13 5.10
C ALA A 102 -0.52 -9.06 4.01
N SER A 103 0.68 -8.68 3.54
CA SER A 103 0.88 -7.69 2.46
C SER A 103 0.15 -8.03 1.15
N MET A 104 -0.23 -9.29 0.91
CA MET A 104 -1.02 -9.68 -0.26
C MET A 104 -2.52 -9.41 -0.12
N GLY A 105 -3.03 -9.27 1.11
CA GLY A 105 -4.46 -9.46 1.33
C GLY A 105 -5.34 -8.32 0.82
N GLU A 106 -4.86 -7.07 0.72
CA GLU A 106 -5.60 -6.00 0.02
C GLU A 106 -5.93 -6.41 -1.41
N VAL A 107 -4.94 -6.96 -2.11
CA VAL A 107 -5.07 -7.39 -3.50
C VAL A 107 -6.07 -8.54 -3.61
N LEU A 108 -6.02 -9.52 -2.70
CA LEU A 108 -7.01 -10.61 -2.69
C LEU A 108 -8.42 -10.10 -2.41
N TYR A 109 -8.60 -9.21 -1.43
CA TYR A 109 -9.91 -8.62 -1.14
C TYR A 109 -10.45 -7.86 -2.36
N TRP A 110 -9.60 -7.14 -3.07
CA TRP A 110 -9.98 -6.46 -4.30
C TRP A 110 -10.41 -7.44 -5.42
N VAL A 111 -9.63 -8.51 -5.66
CA VAL A 111 -9.98 -9.52 -6.67
C VAL A 111 -11.32 -10.18 -6.35
N VAL A 112 -11.52 -10.60 -5.10
CA VAL A 112 -12.77 -11.24 -4.64
C VAL A 112 -13.96 -10.28 -4.79
N ALA A 113 -13.80 -9.00 -4.45
CA ALA A 113 -14.83 -7.99 -4.63
C ALA A 113 -15.19 -7.81 -6.12
N LYS A 114 -14.18 -7.74 -7.00
CA LYS A 114 -14.37 -7.60 -8.45
C LYS A 114 -15.13 -8.79 -9.04
N GLU A 115 -14.76 -10.02 -8.68
CA GLU A 115 -15.46 -11.23 -9.14
C GLU A 115 -16.93 -11.27 -8.70
N LYS A 116 -17.20 -10.91 -7.44
CA LYS A 116 -18.58 -10.77 -6.94
C LYS A 116 -19.36 -9.73 -7.73
N ARG A 117 -18.78 -8.57 -8.03
CA ARG A 117 -19.41 -7.52 -8.85
C ARG A 117 -19.80 -8.05 -10.23
N ILE A 118 -18.88 -8.73 -10.92
CA ILE A 118 -19.12 -9.32 -12.24
C ILE A 118 -20.26 -10.37 -12.16
N ALA A 119 -20.29 -11.20 -11.12
CA ALA A 119 -21.37 -12.18 -10.93
C ALA A 119 -22.73 -11.51 -10.73
N MET A 120 -22.79 -10.43 -9.94
CA MET A 120 -24.01 -9.64 -9.73
C MET A 120 -24.47 -8.92 -11.00
N GLU A 121 -23.56 -8.32 -11.76
CA GLU A 121 -23.85 -7.70 -13.06
C GLU A 121 -24.45 -8.71 -14.04
N LYS A 122 -23.84 -9.91 -14.14
CA LYS A 122 -24.35 -11.02 -14.97
C LYS A 122 -25.77 -11.40 -14.56
N ALA A 123 -26.03 -11.60 -13.26
CA ALA A 123 -27.35 -11.94 -12.75
C ALA A 123 -28.42 -10.86 -13.07
N ARG A 124 -28.06 -9.57 -13.03
CA ARG A 124 -28.95 -8.46 -13.41
C ARG A 124 -29.17 -8.37 -14.92
N SER A 125 -28.15 -8.70 -15.73
CA SER A 125 -28.23 -8.68 -17.19
C SER A 125 -29.05 -9.82 -17.80
N SER A 126 -29.11 -10.98 -17.12
CA SER A 126 -29.85 -12.18 -17.58
C SER A 126 -31.37 -12.01 -17.70
N GLY A 127 -31.92 -10.85 -17.33
CA GLY A 127 -33.35 -10.51 -17.51
C GLY A 127 -33.64 -9.20 -18.25
N SER A 128 -32.63 -8.42 -18.66
CA SER A 128 -32.84 -7.02 -19.11
C SER A 128 -32.16 -6.63 -20.42
N GLY A 129 -31.34 -7.50 -21.03
CA GLY A 129 -30.62 -7.18 -22.28
C GLY A 129 -29.50 -6.13 -22.12
N VAL A 130 -29.20 -5.70 -20.90
CA VAL A 130 -28.11 -4.78 -20.57
C VAL A 130 -26.76 -5.50 -20.70
N ARG A 131 -25.81 -4.95 -21.45
CA ARG A 131 -24.46 -5.52 -21.59
C ARG A 131 -23.70 -5.40 -20.26
N VAL A 132 -23.02 -6.48 -19.86
CA VAL A 132 -22.06 -6.48 -18.75
C VAL A 132 -20.92 -5.51 -19.07
N ALA A 133 -20.79 -4.44 -18.30
CA ALA A 133 -19.79 -3.39 -18.53
C ALA A 133 -18.38 -3.84 -18.11
N SER A 134 -18.28 -4.71 -17.11
CA SER A 134 -17.03 -5.23 -16.59
C SER A 134 -16.49 -6.39 -17.44
N LYS A 135 -15.24 -6.32 -17.91
CA LYS A 135 -14.55 -7.49 -18.47
C LYS A 135 -14.38 -8.55 -17.37
N PRO A 136 -14.87 -9.79 -17.57
CA PRO A 136 -14.67 -10.84 -16.58
C PRO A 136 -13.20 -11.21 -16.48
N ILE A 137 -12.73 -11.58 -15.29
CA ILE A 137 -11.48 -12.32 -15.16
C ILE A 137 -11.71 -13.69 -15.80
N ALA A 138 -10.92 -14.02 -16.82
CA ALA A 138 -11.13 -15.24 -17.60
C ALA A 138 -10.72 -16.47 -16.78
N HIS A 139 -11.66 -17.39 -16.56
CA HIS A 139 -11.40 -18.68 -15.92
C HIS A 139 -11.96 -19.83 -16.76
N PRO A 140 -11.35 -21.03 -16.69
CA PRO A 140 -11.92 -22.23 -17.29
C PRO A 140 -13.37 -22.46 -16.80
N PRO A 141 -14.28 -22.96 -17.65
CA PRO A 141 -15.65 -23.27 -17.23
C PRO A 141 -15.69 -24.24 -16.05
N GLY A 142 -16.46 -23.92 -15.01
CA GLY A 142 -16.65 -24.77 -13.82
C GLY A 142 -15.71 -24.48 -12.65
N CYS A 143 -14.76 -23.56 -12.77
CA CYS A 143 -13.91 -23.14 -11.65
C CYS A 143 -14.56 -22.01 -10.83
N ASP A 144 -14.83 -22.26 -9.54
CA ASP A 144 -15.28 -21.24 -8.57
C ASP A 144 -14.06 -20.54 -7.94
N VAL A 145 -13.34 -19.78 -8.76
CA VAL A 145 -12.07 -19.13 -8.38
C VAL A 145 -12.25 -18.10 -7.26
N GLY A 146 -13.28 -17.27 -7.32
CA GLY A 146 -13.57 -16.30 -6.26
C GLY A 146 -13.89 -16.92 -4.89
N SER A 147 -14.48 -18.12 -4.86
CA SER A 147 -14.64 -18.88 -3.63
C SER A 147 -13.31 -19.42 -3.10
N ALA A 148 -12.39 -19.84 -3.97
CA ALA A 148 -11.06 -20.30 -3.58
C ALA A 148 -10.20 -19.14 -3.03
N LEU A 149 -10.13 -18.01 -3.74
CA LEU A 149 -9.40 -16.82 -3.30
C LEU A 149 -10.00 -16.24 -2.01
N GLY A 150 -11.33 -16.19 -1.91
CA GLY A 150 -12.04 -15.78 -0.70
C GLY A 150 -11.72 -16.68 0.51
N LYS A 151 -11.71 -18.00 0.33
CA LYS A 151 -11.31 -18.94 1.40
C LYS A 151 -9.84 -18.76 1.82
N ALA A 152 -8.95 -18.45 0.88
CA ALA A 152 -7.54 -18.26 1.17
C ALA A 152 -7.29 -16.99 1.99
N VAL A 153 -7.87 -15.85 1.59
CA VAL A 153 -7.73 -14.59 2.35
C VAL A 153 -8.41 -14.67 3.72
N ASP A 154 -9.54 -15.40 3.82
CA ASP A 154 -10.15 -15.74 5.11
C ASP A 154 -9.16 -16.50 5.99
N LYS A 155 -8.49 -17.53 5.46
CA LYS A 155 -7.52 -18.33 6.22
C LYS A 155 -6.33 -17.48 6.72
N GLN A 156 -5.84 -16.53 5.93
CA GLN A 156 -4.86 -15.54 6.37
C GLN A 156 -5.42 -14.67 7.50
N PHE A 157 -6.68 -14.24 7.41
CA PHE A 157 -7.33 -13.45 8.46
C PHE A 157 -7.47 -14.26 9.76
N SER A 158 -7.90 -15.53 9.69
CA SER A 158 -7.90 -16.46 10.83
C SER A 158 -6.55 -16.52 11.51
N TYR A 159 -5.50 -16.76 10.72
CA TYR A 159 -4.13 -16.84 11.22
C TYR A 159 -3.74 -15.56 11.98
N ILE A 160 -3.93 -14.40 11.38
CA ILE A 160 -3.59 -13.11 12.00
C ILE A 160 -4.35 -12.90 13.32
N ILE A 161 -5.65 -13.20 13.35
CA ILE A 161 -6.48 -12.95 14.53
C ILE A 161 -6.25 -13.98 15.63
N VAL A 162 -6.04 -15.25 15.29
CA VAL A 162 -6.03 -16.36 16.27
C VAL A 162 -4.61 -16.84 16.59
N ASP A 163 -3.80 -17.07 15.55
CA ASP A 163 -2.57 -17.88 15.68
C ASP A 163 -1.28 -17.04 15.69
N CYS A 164 -1.30 -15.85 15.09
CA CYS A 164 -0.12 -14.98 14.99
C CYS A 164 0.44 -14.67 16.40
N PRO A 165 1.74 -14.90 16.68
CA PRO A 165 2.32 -14.63 18.00
C PRO A 165 2.15 -13.16 18.39
N ARG A 166 1.99 -12.88 19.68
CA ARG A 166 1.73 -11.52 20.15
C ARG A 166 2.17 -11.27 21.59
N GLY A 167 2.45 -10.01 21.90
CA GLY A 167 2.72 -9.54 23.26
C GLY A 167 1.46 -9.51 24.13
N SER A 168 1.66 -9.31 25.42
CA SER A 168 0.57 -9.23 26.42
C SER A 168 -0.39 -8.05 26.18
N ASN A 169 0.09 -6.98 25.54
CA ASN A 169 -0.70 -5.82 25.13
C ASN A 169 -1.45 -6.01 23.79
N GLY A 170 -1.33 -7.18 23.17
CA GLY A 170 -1.94 -7.50 21.88
C GLY A 170 -1.17 -7.00 20.65
N LEU A 171 0.06 -6.49 20.81
CA LEU A 171 0.96 -6.19 19.68
C LEU A 171 1.35 -7.49 18.97
N LEU A 172 0.98 -7.61 17.70
CA LEU A 172 1.30 -8.76 16.86
C LEU A 172 2.80 -8.78 16.53
N SER A 173 3.38 -9.96 16.61
CA SER A 173 4.74 -10.24 16.19
C SER A 173 4.85 -10.16 14.68
N HIS A 174 5.99 -9.68 14.20
CA HIS A 174 6.42 -9.75 12.82
C HIS A 174 6.95 -11.15 12.47
N ARG A 175 7.38 -11.94 13.46
CA ARG A 175 7.96 -13.28 13.27
C ARG A 175 7.18 -14.40 13.96
N ILE A 176 7.28 -15.62 13.41
CA ILE A 176 6.67 -16.82 14.00
C ILE A 176 7.57 -17.53 15.02
N ASP A 177 8.88 -17.40 14.87
CA ASP A 177 9.91 -18.13 15.63
C ASP A 177 10.43 -17.34 16.84
N SER A 178 10.00 -16.08 16.96
CA SER A 178 10.36 -15.14 18.02
C SER A 178 9.28 -14.06 18.09
N LYS A 179 9.06 -13.47 19.28
CA LYS A 179 8.14 -12.34 19.42
C LYS A 179 8.89 -11.04 19.22
N GLU A 180 8.99 -10.63 17.97
CA GLU A 180 9.68 -9.42 17.56
C GLU A 180 8.72 -8.53 16.78
N VAL A 181 8.77 -7.22 17.00
CA VAL A 181 8.10 -6.25 16.12
C VAL A 181 9.18 -5.54 15.29
N TRP A 182 8.95 -5.50 13.98
CA TRP A 182 9.81 -4.82 13.01
C TRP A 182 9.08 -3.58 12.49
N SER A 183 9.80 -2.52 12.11
CA SER A 183 9.20 -1.31 11.51
C SER A 183 8.30 -1.61 10.31
N ASP A 184 8.68 -2.65 9.57
CA ASP A 184 8.09 -3.15 8.34
C ASP A 184 6.64 -3.61 8.53
N THR A 185 6.30 -4.10 9.74
CA THR A 185 4.93 -4.49 10.12
C THR A 185 3.90 -3.43 9.74
N VAL A 186 4.25 -2.14 9.84
CA VAL A 186 3.33 -1.02 9.57
C VAL A 186 2.83 -1.01 8.11
N TYR A 187 3.63 -1.52 7.17
CA TYR A 187 3.18 -1.71 5.78
C TYR A 187 2.56 -3.08 5.53
N MET A 188 3.05 -4.13 6.17
CA MET A 188 2.61 -5.49 5.83
C MET A 188 1.22 -5.82 6.41
N LEU A 189 0.95 -5.40 7.65
CA LEU A 189 -0.19 -5.89 8.43
C LEU A 189 -1.38 -4.90 8.50
N PRO A 190 -1.22 -3.60 8.82
CA PRO A 190 -2.34 -2.68 8.85
C PRO A 190 -3.11 -2.57 7.53
N PRO A 191 -2.48 -2.44 6.34
CA PRO A 191 -3.22 -2.43 5.07
C PRO A 191 -4.11 -3.67 4.87
N PHE A 192 -3.65 -4.85 5.31
CA PHE A 192 -4.47 -6.06 5.31
C PHE A 192 -5.72 -5.94 6.17
N LEU A 193 -5.57 -5.51 7.42
CA LEU A 193 -6.69 -5.41 8.36
C LEU A 193 -7.69 -4.34 7.91
N ILE A 194 -7.21 -3.20 7.43
CA ILE A 194 -8.09 -2.14 6.92
C ILE A 194 -8.81 -2.62 5.65
N ALA A 195 -8.12 -3.27 4.71
CA ALA A 195 -8.77 -3.86 3.53
C ALA A 195 -9.80 -4.94 3.91
N ALA A 196 -9.53 -5.74 4.94
CA ALA A 196 -10.49 -6.72 5.46
C ALA A 196 -11.76 -6.04 6.02
N ALA A 197 -11.59 -4.95 6.76
CA ALA A 197 -12.71 -4.17 7.29
C ALA A 197 -13.55 -3.57 6.17
N VAL A 198 -12.92 -2.90 5.20
CA VAL A 198 -13.62 -2.31 4.05
C VAL A 198 -14.32 -3.40 3.22
N SER A 199 -13.65 -4.54 2.96
CA SER A 199 -14.27 -5.66 2.25
C SER A 199 -15.50 -6.22 2.97
N ARG A 200 -15.56 -6.15 4.31
CA ARG A 200 -16.71 -6.62 5.09
C ARG A 200 -17.90 -5.69 5.04
N LEU A 201 -17.69 -4.39 4.80
CA LEU A 201 -18.79 -3.47 4.49
C LEU A 201 -19.52 -3.93 3.21
N CYS A 202 -18.78 -4.55 2.28
CA CYS A 202 -19.28 -4.90 0.95
C CYS A 202 -19.80 -6.34 0.82
N CYS A 203 -19.37 -7.26 1.69
CA CYS A 203 -19.76 -8.66 1.57
C CYS A 203 -19.78 -9.41 2.90
N TYR A 204 -20.68 -10.40 2.97
CA TYR A 204 -20.79 -11.32 4.11
C TYR A 204 -19.48 -12.11 4.28
N SER A 205 -18.94 -12.06 5.50
CA SER A 205 -17.72 -12.76 5.92
C SER A 205 -18.08 -13.83 6.96
N ARG A 206 -17.28 -14.89 7.03
CA ARG A 206 -17.49 -16.01 7.96
C ARG A 206 -17.05 -15.74 9.41
N TYR A 207 -16.45 -14.57 9.66
CA TYR A 207 -15.96 -14.15 10.98
C TYR A 207 -16.93 -13.20 11.68
N SER A 208 -17.00 -13.30 13.00
CA SER A 208 -17.89 -12.50 13.85
C SER A 208 -17.40 -11.07 14.15
N MET A 209 -16.15 -10.72 13.81
CA MET A 209 -15.62 -9.36 14.09
C MET A 209 -16.26 -8.32 13.17
N LEU A 210 -16.81 -7.27 13.78
CA LEU A 210 -17.42 -6.15 13.08
C LEU A 210 -16.37 -5.29 12.36
N PRO A 211 -16.72 -4.60 11.26
CA PRO A 211 -15.81 -3.71 10.55
C PRO A 211 -15.08 -2.71 11.45
N GLY A 212 -15.80 -2.05 12.37
CA GLY A 212 -15.23 -1.11 13.34
C GLY A 212 -14.18 -1.75 14.25
N ASP A 213 -14.41 -2.99 14.72
CA ASP A 213 -13.44 -3.72 15.56
C ASP A 213 -12.13 -3.99 14.82
N ILE A 214 -12.23 -4.33 13.54
CA ILE A 214 -11.06 -4.61 12.69
C ILE A 214 -10.30 -3.33 12.40
N LEU A 215 -11.00 -2.23 12.11
CA LEU A 215 -10.37 -0.91 11.93
C LEU A 215 -9.60 -0.51 13.18
N ARG A 216 -10.24 -0.57 14.36
CA ARG A 216 -9.59 -0.29 15.65
C ARG A 216 -8.39 -1.19 15.87
N TYR A 217 -8.51 -2.50 15.59
CA TYR A 217 -7.40 -3.42 15.72
C TYR A 217 -6.23 -3.05 14.79
N GLY A 218 -6.50 -2.75 13.52
CA GLY A 218 -5.48 -2.36 12.53
C GLY A 218 -4.73 -1.08 12.90
N PHE A 219 -5.44 0.00 13.24
CA PHE A 219 -4.79 1.24 13.67
C PHE A 219 -4.06 1.09 15.01
N ARG A 220 -4.60 0.28 15.94
CA ARG A 220 -3.93 0.01 17.21
C ARG A 220 -2.59 -0.68 17.03
N GLN A 221 -2.43 -1.57 16.03
CA GLN A 221 -1.12 -2.19 15.76
C GLN A 221 -0.05 -1.15 15.38
N ILE A 222 -0.41 -0.11 14.62
CA ILE A 222 0.50 1.00 14.28
C ILE A 222 0.91 1.76 15.55
N VAL A 223 -0.07 2.12 16.38
CA VAL A 223 0.18 2.87 17.63
C VAL A 223 1.05 2.05 18.59
N LEU A 224 0.77 0.77 18.77
CA LEU A 224 1.56 -0.12 19.65
C LEU A 224 2.98 -0.32 19.13
N ALA A 225 3.18 -0.44 17.81
CA ALA A 225 4.52 -0.51 17.23
C ALA A 225 5.29 0.80 17.47
N ALA A 226 4.63 1.96 17.31
CA ALA A 226 5.26 3.27 17.52
C ALA A 226 5.72 3.47 18.97
N GLN A 227 4.97 2.96 19.95
CA GLN A 227 5.35 3.07 21.37
C GLN A 227 6.71 2.46 21.71
N VAL A 228 7.18 1.48 20.94
CA VAL A 228 8.45 0.78 21.20
C VAL A 228 9.51 1.04 20.15
N LEU A 229 9.14 1.39 18.91
CA LEU A 229 10.08 1.58 17.81
C LEU A 229 10.30 3.05 17.42
N GLN A 230 9.36 3.97 17.66
CA GLN A 230 9.51 5.37 17.27
C GLN A 230 10.28 6.14 18.34
N ALA A 231 11.40 6.75 17.95
CA ALA A 231 12.16 7.66 18.80
C ALA A 231 11.41 8.99 19.00
N PRO A 232 11.68 9.74 20.08
CA PRO A 232 11.10 11.07 20.29
C PRO A 232 11.37 12.07 19.16
N SER A 233 12.46 11.88 18.41
CA SER A 233 12.82 12.68 17.23
C SER A 233 11.99 12.35 15.98
N GLY A 234 11.27 11.21 15.98
CA GLY A 234 10.34 10.80 14.95
C GLY A 234 10.79 9.60 14.11
N GLU A 235 12.10 9.34 14.00
CA GLU A 235 12.63 8.16 13.31
C GLU A 235 12.32 6.86 14.06
N TRP A 236 12.27 5.77 13.31
CA TRP A 236 12.01 4.43 13.81
C TRP A 236 13.27 3.58 13.84
N SER A 237 13.46 2.87 14.95
CA SER A 237 14.37 1.73 15.07
C SER A 237 13.83 0.54 14.27
N HIS A 238 14.72 -0.38 13.86
CA HIS A 238 14.33 -1.52 13.02
C HIS A 238 13.60 -2.63 13.80
N ILE A 239 14.20 -3.20 14.85
CA ILE A 239 13.72 -4.44 15.49
C ILE A 239 13.71 -4.33 17.01
N TYR A 240 12.55 -4.64 17.59
CA TYR A 240 12.35 -4.72 19.03
C TYR A 240 11.85 -6.11 19.45
N ASP A 241 12.50 -6.70 20.45
CA ASP A 241 12.08 -7.96 21.07
C ASP A 241 11.00 -7.68 22.11
N ILE A 242 9.79 -8.18 21.86
CA ILE A 242 8.59 -7.91 22.65
C ILE A 242 8.70 -8.54 24.04
N ASP A 243 9.21 -9.78 24.12
CA ASP A 243 9.30 -10.52 25.38
C ASP A 243 10.47 -10.01 26.23
N ALA A 244 11.63 -9.76 25.61
CA ALA A 244 12.82 -9.27 26.29
C ALA A 244 12.79 -7.75 26.55
N GLN A 245 11.80 -7.04 26.00
CA GLN A 245 11.61 -5.59 26.11
C GLN A 245 12.87 -4.77 25.79
N ARG A 246 13.55 -5.10 24.69
CA ARG A 246 14.77 -4.41 24.25
C ARG A 246 14.93 -4.45 22.74
N PHE A 247 15.70 -3.51 22.20
CA PHE A 247 16.08 -3.55 20.79
C PHE A 247 16.97 -4.76 20.48
N LYS A 248 16.65 -5.42 19.36
CA LYS A 248 17.57 -6.35 18.67
C LYS A 248 18.40 -5.62 17.64
N ARG A 249 17.80 -4.61 17.00
CA ARG A 249 18.47 -3.67 16.09
C ARG A 249 17.84 -2.29 16.25
N GLU A 250 18.55 -1.41 16.95
CA GLU A 250 18.15 -0.02 17.21
C GLU A 250 18.45 0.93 16.03
N ALA A 251 19.02 0.42 14.94
CA ALA A 251 19.41 1.23 13.79
C ALA A 251 18.20 1.93 13.15
N ARG A 252 18.36 3.23 12.83
CA ARG A 252 17.39 4.07 12.11
C ARG A 252 17.44 3.77 10.62
N TRP A 253 17.03 2.57 10.27
CA TRP A 253 17.11 2.07 8.90
C TRP A 253 16.13 2.82 8.00
N GLY A 254 16.65 3.39 6.92
CA GLY A 254 15.92 4.27 6.02
C GLY A 254 14.69 3.58 5.45
N VAL A 255 14.86 2.43 4.80
CA VAL A 255 13.75 1.66 4.21
C VAL A 255 12.71 1.25 5.26
N GLY A 256 13.14 0.89 6.47
CA GLY A 256 12.24 0.62 7.61
C GLY A 256 11.32 1.80 7.94
N ASN A 257 11.87 3.01 7.96
CA ASN A 257 11.09 4.25 8.11
C ASN A 257 10.18 4.52 6.90
N GLY A 258 10.66 4.19 5.70
CA GLY A 258 9.86 4.20 4.48
C GLY A 258 8.62 3.33 4.60
N TRP A 259 8.75 2.10 5.13
CA TRP A 259 7.62 1.19 5.31
C TRP A 259 6.56 1.77 6.25
N VAL A 260 7.00 2.44 7.32
CA VAL A 260 6.11 3.15 8.24
C VAL A 260 5.32 4.24 7.51
N CYS A 261 6.02 5.16 6.82
CA CYS A 261 5.40 6.26 6.09
C CYS A 261 4.41 5.75 5.02
N CYS A 262 4.86 4.81 4.20
CA CYS A 262 4.06 4.20 3.15
C CYS A 262 2.85 3.43 3.70
N GLY A 263 3.01 2.76 4.84
CA GLY A 263 1.96 1.93 5.44
C GLY A 263 0.84 2.79 5.98
N ILE A 264 1.20 3.82 6.75
CA ILE A 264 0.24 4.77 7.32
C ILE A 264 -0.49 5.52 6.20
N ILE A 265 0.22 6.06 5.21
CA ILE A 265 -0.44 6.81 4.13
C ILE A 265 -1.36 5.92 3.29
N ARG A 266 -1.02 4.64 3.11
CA ARG A 266 -1.86 3.67 2.40
C ARG A 266 -3.15 3.37 3.17
N VAL A 267 -3.09 3.10 4.48
CA VAL A 267 -4.31 2.85 5.27
C VAL A 267 -5.19 4.08 5.39
N LEU A 268 -4.62 5.28 5.50
CA LEU A 268 -5.40 6.52 5.47
C LEU A 268 -6.08 6.71 4.12
N GLY A 269 -5.39 6.38 3.02
CA GLY A 269 -5.97 6.35 1.68
C GLY A 269 -7.14 5.37 1.54
N MET A 270 -7.06 4.20 2.18
CA MET A 270 -8.15 3.22 2.20
C MET A 270 -9.40 3.68 2.95
N LEU A 271 -9.31 4.68 3.84
CA LEU A 271 -10.49 5.25 4.48
C LEU A 271 -11.26 6.19 3.54
N VAL A 272 -10.56 6.74 2.54
CA VAL A 272 -11.08 7.79 1.65
C VAL A 272 -11.52 7.20 0.31
N ARG A 273 -10.75 6.27 -0.27
CA ARG A 273 -11.06 5.59 -1.55
C ARG A 273 -12.47 4.97 -1.61
N PRO A 274 -13.02 4.40 -0.54
CA PRO A 274 -14.36 3.83 -0.57
C PRO A 274 -15.45 4.93 -0.68
N ALA A 275 -15.19 6.15 -0.21
CA ALA A 275 -16.14 7.25 -0.36
C ALA A 275 -16.25 7.79 -1.81
N GLU A 276 -15.42 7.33 -2.75
CA GLU A 276 -15.52 7.72 -4.15
C GLU A 276 -16.64 6.95 -4.87
N PRO A 277 -17.52 7.62 -5.65
CA PRO A 277 -18.73 7.03 -6.23
C PRO A 277 -18.50 5.86 -7.18
N ASN A 278 -17.24 5.61 -7.60
CA ASN A 278 -16.86 4.50 -8.48
C ASN A 278 -15.93 3.46 -7.82
N CYS A 279 -15.87 3.39 -6.48
CA CYS A 279 -15.06 2.38 -5.81
C CYS A 279 -15.62 0.99 -6.10
N ALA A 280 -14.87 0.15 -6.82
CA ALA A 280 -15.26 -1.21 -7.19
C ALA A 280 -15.62 -2.09 -5.96
N LEU A 281 -15.17 -1.73 -4.75
CA LEU A 281 -15.61 -2.38 -3.52
C LEU A 281 -17.04 -1.98 -3.11
N LEU A 282 -17.48 -0.73 -3.29
CA LEU A 282 -18.73 -0.21 -2.72
C LEU A 282 -19.88 0.06 -3.71
N GLU A 283 -19.64 0.10 -5.03
CA GLU A 283 -20.70 0.32 -6.03
C GLU A 283 -21.84 -0.72 -5.97
N GLY A 284 -21.59 -1.90 -5.37
CA GLY A 284 -22.61 -2.95 -5.16
C GLY A 284 -23.58 -2.68 -4.00
N LEU A 285 -23.30 -1.71 -3.11
CA LEU A 285 -24.00 -1.50 -1.85
C LEU A 285 -25.10 -0.44 -1.86
N ALA A 286 -25.23 0.36 -2.93
CA ALA A 286 -26.20 1.45 -2.98
C ALA A 286 -27.69 1.03 -2.80
N GLY A 287 -27.98 -0.27 -2.66
CA GLY A 287 -29.33 -0.81 -2.52
C GLY A 287 -29.63 -1.69 -1.28
N THR A 288 -28.71 -1.97 -0.35
CA THR A 288 -28.98 -2.87 0.81
C THR A 288 -28.82 -2.17 2.15
N ALA A 289 -29.63 -2.56 3.16
CA ALA A 289 -29.58 -1.98 4.51
C ALA A 289 -28.23 -2.21 5.23
N ALA A 290 -27.53 -3.31 4.94
CA ALA A 290 -26.17 -3.56 5.43
C ALA A 290 -25.09 -2.76 4.69
N GLY A 291 -25.39 -2.27 3.48
CA GLY A 291 -24.55 -1.34 2.74
C GLY A 291 -24.69 0.12 3.17
N ARG A 292 -25.61 0.40 4.12
CA ARG A 292 -25.83 1.75 4.66
C ARG A 292 -24.84 2.12 5.76
N GLU A 293 -24.26 1.16 6.47
CA GLU A 293 -23.14 1.36 7.41
C GLU A 293 -21.87 1.76 6.64
N GLY A 294 -21.85 2.95 6.02
CA GLY A 294 -20.68 3.47 5.34
C GLY A 294 -19.53 3.71 6.33
N LEU A 295 -18.30 3.83 5.82
CA LEU A 295 -17.15 4.26 6.65
C LEU A 295 -17.46 5.54 7.44
N ALA A 296 -18.24 6.47 6.89
CA ALA A 296 -18.68 7.65 7.62
C ALA A 296 -19.55 7.32 8.85
N GLU A 297 -20.45 6.34 8.77
CA GLU A 297 -21.29 5.90 9.89
C GLU A 297 -20.48 5.13 10.94
N VAL A 298 -19.52 4.29 10.51
CA VAL A 298 -18.57 3.62 11.43
C VAL A 298 -17.75 4.64 12.22
N PHE A 299 -17.42 5.78 11.61
CA PHE A 299 -16.65 6.85 12.25
C PHE A 299 -17.48 7.83 13.08
N ALA A 300 -18.78 7.98 12.81
CA ALA A 300 -19.60 9.06 13.36
C ALA A 300 -19.64 9.08 14.90
N ASP A 301 -19.58 7.91 15.54
CA ASP A 301 -19.68 7.76 17.00
C ASP A 301 -18.54 6.93 17.64
N ASP A 302 -17.56 6.47 16.87
CA ASP A 302 -16.43 5.68 17.39
C ASP A 302 -15.25 6.57 17.82
N VAL A 303 -15.37 7.11 19.04
CA VAL A 303 -14.35 7.98 19.68
C VAL A 303 -12.98 7.30 19.74
N GLU A 304 -12.94 5.99 19.93
CA GLU A 304 -11.69 5.24 20.01
C GLU A 304 -11.00 5.17 18.64
N LEU A 305 -11.76 4.79 17.60
CA LEU A 305 -11.25 4.74 16.24
C LEU A 305 -10.76 6.12 15.77
N VAL A 306 -11.51 7.18 16.02
CA VAL A 306 -11.11 8.55 15.71
C VAL A 306 -9.80 8.93 16.42
N SER A 307 -9.66 8.55 17.70
CA SER A 307 -8.42 8.78 18.46
C SER A 307 -7.24 8.01 17.88
N LEU A 308 -7.43 6.75 17.47
CA LEU A 308 -6.39 5.93 16.85
C LEU A 308 -5.94 6.50 15.50
N VAL A 309 -6.88 6.96 14.66
CA VAL A 309 -6.55 7.59 13.37
C VAL A 309 -5.75 8.89 13.58
N ARG A 310 -6.16 9.73 14.54
CA ARG A 310 -5.40 10.94 14.90
C ARG A 310 -3.97 10.60 15.35
N GLN A 311 -3.81 9.60 16.22
CA GLN A 311 -2.49 9.17 16.68
C GLN A 311 -1.61 8.66 15.52
N CYS A 312 -2.18 7.86 14.61
CA CYS A 312 -1.47 7.42 13.41
C CYS A 312 -1.04 8.60 12.54
N GLY A 313 -1.88 9.63 12.42
CA GLY A 313 -1.52 10.87 11.75
C GLY A 313 -0.35 11.60 12.39
N SER A 314 -0.33 11.72 13.72
CA SER A 314 0.78 12.33 14.46
C SER A 314 2.08 11.55 14.29
N ILE A 315 2.01 10.22 14.39
CA ILE A 315 3.13 9.30 14.16
C ILE A 315 3.69 9.51 12.75
N PHE A 316 2.82 9.54 11.75
CA PHE A 316 3.17 9.73 10.35
C PHE A 316 3.88 11.06 10.10
N VAL A 317 3.28 12.18 10.52
CA VAL A 317 3.85 13.52 10.31
C VAL A 317 5.21 13.65 11.01
N SER A 318 5.32 13.13 12.23
CA SER A 318 6.59 13.10 12.98
C SER A 318 7.67 12.30 12.23
N THR A 319 7.33 11.10 11.76
CA THR A 319 8.25 10.22 11.02
C THR A 319 8.71 10.87 9.71
N LEU A 320 7.78 11.44 8.93
CA LEU A 320 8.09 12.08 7.66
C LEU A 320 9.02 13.28 7.86
N ARG A 321 8.71 14.16 8.84
CA ARG A 321 9.58 15.30 9.18
C ARG A 321 10.98 14.83 9.55
N ALA A 322 11.08 13.83 10.43
CA ALA A 322 12.35 13.28 10.89
C ALA A 322 13.19 12.74 9.73
N CYS A 323 12.60 11.91 8.87
CA CYS A 323 13.28 11.36 7.70
C CYS A 323 13.82 12.46 6.78
N LEU A 324 13.02 13.49 6.49
CA LEU A 324 13.41 14.58 5.58
C LEU A 324 14.57 15.42 6.12
N THR A 325 14.85 15.42 7.43
CA THR A 325 16.05 16.07 7.99
C THR A 325 17.36 15.41 7.55
N HIS A 326 17.30 14.13 7.16
CA HIS A 326 18.46 13.33 6.72
C HIS A 326 18.61 13.31 5.19
N MET A 327 17.77 14.03 4.45
CA MET A 327 17.83 14.08 3.00
C MET A 327 19.13 14.71 2.53
N ARG A 328 19.91 13.96 1.74
CA ARG A 328 21.14 14.45 1.14
C ARG A 328 20.85 15.53 0.09
N PRO A 329 21.83 16.37 -0.29
CA PRO A 329 21.65 17.39 -1.33
C PRO A 329 21.21 16.82 -2.69
N ASP A 330 21.64 15.60 -3.01
CA ASP A 330 21.26 14.85 -4.22
C ASP A 330 19.85 14.22 -4.14
N GLY A 331 19.18 14.30 -3.00
CA GLY A 331 17.86 13.74 -2.76
C GLY A 331 17.82 12.24 -2.44
N HIS A 332 18.97 11.62 -2.21
CA HIS A 332 19.05 10.29 -1.61
C HIS A 332 19.19 10.33 -0.09
N PHE A 333 19.25 9.14 0.50
CA PHE A 333 19.49 8.92 1.91
C PHE A 333 20.60 7.88 2.08
N HIS A 334 21.23 7.89 3.24
CA HIS A 334 22.06 6.77 3.68
C HIS A 334 21.17 5.63 4.17
N ASP A 335 21.61 4.37 4.02
CA ASP A 335 20.84 3.18 4.45
C ASP A 335 20.46 3.25 5.93
N ILE A 336 21.37 3.73 6.78
CA ILE A 336 21.05 4.17 8.13
C ILE A 336 21.04 5.70 8.13
N LEU A 337 19.90 6.29 8.47
CA LEU A 337 19.60 7.71 8.27
C LEU A 337 20.66 8.63 8.89
N ASP A 338 21.12 8.30 10.09
CA ASP A 338 22.06 9.06 10.89
C ASP A 338 23.51 8.55 10.83
N ASP A 339 23.82 7.60 9.94
CA ASP A 339 25.18 7.07 9.74
C ASP A 339 25.66 7.26 8.28
N PRO A 340 26.47 8.31 8.01
CA PRO A 340 26.98 8.59 6.68
C PRO A 340 28.03 7.58 6.18
N ALA A 341 28.51 6.65 7.03
CA ALA A 341 29.40 5.58 6.60
C ALA A 341 28.66 4.47 5.84
N THR A 342 27.33 4.42 5.94
CA THR A 342 26.51 3.44 5.22
C THR A 342 26.30 3.84 3.76
N PHE A 343 26.00 2.87 2.91
CA PHE A 343 25.81 3.12 1.49
C PHE A 343 24.61 4.04 1.25
N VAL A 344 24.67 4.81 0.17
CA VAL A 344 23.56 5.65 -0.28
C VAL A 344 22.56 4.77 -1.02
N GLU A 345 21.28 4.89 -0.69
CA GLU A 345 20.24 4.00 -1.21
C GLU A 345 19.05 4.76 -1.84
N THR A 346 18.36 4.08 -2.74
CA THR A 346 17.34 4.64 -3.65
C THR A 346 15.91 4.42 -3.19
N ASN A 347 15.69 3.38 -2.38
CA ASN A 347 14.37 2.89 -2.01
C ASN A 347 13.64 3.90 -1.12
N LEU A 348 14.29 4.47 -0.10
CA LEU A 348 13.63 5.48 0.74
C LEU A 348 13.20 6.72 -0.05
N SER A 349 14.03 7.18 -0.99
CA SER A 349 13.66 8.29 -1.88
C SER A 349 12.36 8.02 -2.62
N GLN A 350 12.18 6.81 -3.15
CA GLN A 350 10.95 6.40 -3.84
C GLN A 350 9.75 6.35 -2.89
N MET A 351 9.95 5.76 -1.71
CA MET A 351 8.92 5.58 -0.68
C MET A 351 8.42 6.92 -0.12
N LEU A 352 9.33 7.86 0.19
CA LEU A 352 8.95 9.18 0.67
C LEU A 352 8.33 10.04 -0.42
N ALA A 353 8.84 9.97 -1.67
CA ALA A 353 8.20 10.67 -2.79
C ALA A 353 6.77 10.17 -3.03
N TYR A 354 6.57 8.85 -3.10
CA TYR A 354 5.24 8.22 -3.12
C TYR A 354 4.36 8.76 -1.99
N THR A 355 4.88 8.74 -0.76
CA THR A 355 4.16 9.16 0.44
C THR A 355 3.70 10.61 0.35
N ILE A 356 4.56 11.52 -0.09
CA ILE A 356 4.25 12.95 -0.18
C ILE A 356 3.20 13.22 -1.25
N PHE A 357 3.31 12.59 -2.44
CA PHE A 357 2.28 12.74 -3.47
C PHE A 357 0.91 12.21 -2.99
N ARG A 358 0.89 11.06 -2.29
CA ARG A 358 -0.34 10.52 -1.69
C ARG A 358 -0.90 11.43 -0.59
N LEU A 359 -0.05 12.01 0.26
CA LEU A 359 -0.47 12.99 1.28
C LEU A 359 -1.10 14.22 0.64
N ALA A 360 -0.50 14.76 -0.41
CA ALA A 360 -1.01 15.94 -1.10
C ALA A 360 -2.42 15.70 -1.67
N LEU A 361 -2.67 14.51 -2.24
CA LEU A 361 -4.00 14.07 -2.66
C LEU A 361 -4.96 13.89 -1.48
N LEU A 362 -4.52 13.22 -0.41
CA LEU A 362 -5.35 12.94 0.77
C LEU A 362 -5.86 14.21 1.46
N ARG A 363 -5.04 15.27 1.53
CA ARG A 363 -5.43 16.57 2.08
C ARG A 363 -6.57 17.24 1.33
N LYS A 364 -6.90 16.79 0.11
CA LYS A 364 -8.03 17.33 -0.68
C LYS A 364 -9.36 16.66 -0.36
N HIS A 365 -9.36 15.60 0.45
CA HIS A 365 -10.57 14.93 0.88
C HIS A 365 -11.04 15.49 2.24
N PRO A 366 -12.23 16.11 2.31
CA PRO A 366 -12.70 16.81 3.53
C PRO A 366 -13.07 15.87 4.70
N SER A 367 -13.22 14.57 4.46
CA SER A 367 -13.63 13.54 5.42
C SER A 367 -13.16 12.18 4.90
N PRO A 368 -12.85 11.15 5.74
CA PRO A 368 -12.79 11.09 7.21
C PRO A 368 -11.48 11.60 7.86
N LEU A 369 -10.64 12.31 7.11
CA LEU A 369 -9.30 12.75 7.57
C LEU A 369 -9.27 14.10 8.30
N ALA A 370 -10.42 14.69 8.62
CA ALA A 370 -10.52 15.98 9.33
C ALA A 370 -9.82 15.97 10.72
N VAL A 371 -9.46 14.80 11.23
CA VAL A 371 -8.80 14.61 12.53
C VAL A 371 -7.29 14.44 12.43
N MET A 372 -6.73 14.43 11.23
CA MET A 372 -5.28 14.39 11.01
C MET A 372 -4.62 15.67 11.55
N PRO A 373 -3.37 15.60 12.03
CA PRO A 373 -2.63 16.80 12.40
C PRO A 373 -2.54 17.78 11.23
N GLU A 374 -2.64 19.06 11.54
CA GLU A 374 -2.49 20.11 10.54
C GLU A 374 -1.03 20.20 10.08
N VAL A 375 -0.87 20.24 8.75
CA VAL A 375 0.40 20.49 8.06
C VAL A 375 0.14 21.69 7.16
N SER A 376 0.97 22.73 7.30
CA SER A 376 0.76 23.98 6.56
C SER A 376 0.93 23.77 5.05
N ASP A 377 0.26 24.60 4.24
CA ASP A 377 0.40 24.52 2.79
C ASP A 377 1.83 24.80 2.32
N ASP A 378 2.55 25.70 2.99
CA ASP A 378 3.96 25.97 2.72
C ASP A 378 4.84 24.75 2.97
N GLU A 379 4.59 24.01 4.06
CA GLU A 379 5.33 22.80 4.39
C GLU A 379 5.06 21.70 3.36
N VAL A 380 3.79 21.50 2.97
CA VAL A 380 3.45 20.53 1.91
C VAL A 380 4.03 20.92 0.55
N SER A 381 4.03 22.21 0.21
CA SER A 381 4.67 22.72 -1.02
C SER A 381 6.17 22.44 -1.02
N SER A 382 6.85 22.66 0.11
CA SER A 382 8.27 22.31 0.28
C SER A 382 8.51 20.80 0.13
N TRP A 383 7.67 19.97 0.76
CA TRP A 383 7.75 18.52 0.62
C TRP A 383 7.52 18.05 -0.82
N LEU A 384 6.59 18.65 -1.55
CA LEU A 384 6.36 18.31 -2.97
C LEU A 384 7.59 18.61 -3.84
N GLN A 385 8.30 19.71 -3.58
CA GLN A 385 9.56 20.01 -4.25
C GLN A 385 10.65 18.98 -3.91
N GLN A 386 10.71 18.55 -2.64
CA GLN A 386 11.61 17.48 -2.21
C GLN A 386 11.23 16.13 -2.86
N ALA A 387 9.94 15.82 -2.97
CA ALA A 387 9.44 14.62 -3.62
C ALA A 387 9.83 14.55 -5.10
N GLU A 388 9.72 15.65 -5.83
CA GLU A 388 10.19 15.72 -7.22
C GLU A 388 11.71 15.53 -7.33
N ARG A 389 12.49 16.07 -6.38
CA ARG A 389 13.95 15.83 -6.32
C ARG A 389 14.27 14.36 -6.05
N MET A 390 13.64 13.77 -5.04
CA MET A 390 13.78 12.35 -4.71
C MET A 390 13.42 11.46 -5.91
N ARG A 391 12.33 11.79 -6.61
CA ARG A 391 11.87 11.11 -7.82
C ARG A 391 12.88 11.23 -8.95
N ALA A 392 13.37 12.43 -9.24
CA ALA A 392 14.36 12.65 -10.31
C ALA A 392 15.63 11.82 -10.09
N THR A 393 16.13 11.78 -8.85
CA THR A 393 17.33 11.00 -8.54
C THR A 393 17.07 9.49 -8.60
N ALA A 394 15.93 9.02 -8.09
CA ALA A 394 15.54 7.60 -8.21
C ALA A 394 15.33 7.15 -9.67
N VAL A 395 14.77 8.02 -10.52
CA VAL A 395 14.65 7.78 -11.97
C VAL A 395 16.04 7.61 -12.59
N GLY A 396 17.01 8.45 -12.21
CA GLY A 396 18.41 8.38 -12.65
C GLY A 396 19.14 7.09 -12.29
N LYS A 397 18.61 6.30 -11.33
CA LYS A 397 19.14 4.99 -10.94
C LYS A 397 18.55 3.81 -11.72
N THR A 398 17.65 4.06 -12.67
CA THR A 398 17.10 3.02 -13.54
C THR A 398 18.08 2.75 -14.69
N ASP A 399 18.56 1.53 -14.80
CA ASP A 399 19.48 1.14 -15.87
C ASP A 399 18.76 0.90 -17.22
N ARG A 400 19.55 0.63 -18.27
CA ARG A 400 19.03 0.40 -19.63
C ARG A 400 18.08 -0.78 -19.78
N TYR A 401 18.05 -1.69 -18.81
CA TYR A 401 17.19 -2.87 -18.77
C TYR A 401 15.97 -2.67 -17.85
N GLY A 402 15.86 -1.50 -17.22
CA GLY A 402 14.76 -1.15 -16.33
C GLY A 402 14.99 -1.51 -14.86
N PHE A 403 16.15 -2.06 -14.49
CA PHE A 403 16.44 -2.32 -13.08
C PHE A 403 16.75 -0.99 -12.38
N VAL A 404 16.02 -0.72 -11.30
CA VAL A 404 16.38 0.32 -10.34
C VAL A 404 17.56 -0.21 -9.54
N ARG A 405 18.69 0.49 -9.65
CA ARG A 405 19.94 0.18 -8.94
C ARG A 405 19.99 0.88 -7.60
N ASP A 406 20.94 0.44 -6.78
CA ASP A 406 21.26 1.01 -5.48
C ASP A 406 20.04 1.10 -4.55
N VAL A 407 19.14 0.12 -4.62
CA VAL A 407 18.14 -0.13 -3.56
C VAL A 407 18.74 -1.08 -2.53
N CYS A 408 18.07 -1.26 -1.38
CA CYS A 408 18.45 -2.30 -0.44
C CYS A 408 18.34 -3.68 -1.11
N GLY A 409 19.48 -4.32 -1.36
CA GLY A 409 19.59 -5.39 -2.35
C GLY A 409 19.15 -6.76 -1.83
N SER A 410 18.23 -7.41 -2.54
CA SER A 410 17.86 -8.80 -2.29
C SER A 410 19.04 -9.75 -2.61
N PRO A 411 19.21 -10.88 -1.89
CA PRO A 411 18.35 -11.38 -0.80
C PRO A 411 18.82 -11.04 0.62
N GLN A 412 19.95 -10.36 0.81
CA GLN A 412 20.49 -10.07 2.16
C GLN A 412 20.06 -8.72 2.74
N PHE A 413 19.70 -7.75 1.89
CA PHE A 413 19.25 -6.41 2.28
C PHE A 413 20.27 -5.68 3.18
N ASP A 414 21.56 -5.92 2.93
CA ASP A 414 22.68 -5.35 3.70
C ASP A 414 23.65 -4.50 2.85
N LYS A 415 23.34 -4.35 1.56
CA LYS A 415 24.13 -3.59 0.59
C LYS A 415 23.28 -3.09 -0.57
N ALA A 416 23.80 -2.09 -1.29
CA ALA A 416 23.24 -1.62 -2.55
C ALA A 416 23.10 -2.76 -3.58
N GLY A 417 21.94 -2.84 -4.22
CA GLY A 417 21.65 -3.85 -5.23
C GLY A 417 20.34 -3.59 -5.98
N THR A 418 19.59 -4.67 -6.22
CA THR A 418 18.26 -4.67 -6.85
C THR A 418 17.32 -5.55 -6.03
N ALA A 419 16.04 -5.22 -5.95
CA ALA A 419 15.05 -5.98 -5.19
C ALA A 419 13.65 -5.74 -5.76
N ALA A 420 12.76 -6.73 -5.65
CA ALA A 420 11.40 -6.59 -6.16
C ALA A 420 10.67 -5.42 -5.48
N GLU A 421 10.96 -5.17 -4.19
CA GLU A 421 10.45 -3.99 -3.49
C GLU A 421 10.88 -2.66 -4.13
N GLY A 422 12.14 -2.51 -4.52
CA GLY A 422 12.64 -1.29 -5.17
C GLY A 422 12.06 -1.08 -6.57
N GLN A 423 11.77 -2.17 -7.28
CA GLN A 423 11.02 -2.12 -8.54
C GLN A 423 9.56 -1.69 -8.31
N ALA A 424 8.91 -2.22 -7.27
CA ALA A 424 7.53 -1.92 -6.93
C ALA A 424 7.35 -0.47 -6.49
N TRP A 425 8.26 0.05 -5.65
CA TRP A 425 8.24 1.42 -5.17
C TRP A 425 8.46 2.44 -6.28
N ALA A 426 9.34 2.15 -7.24
CA ALA A 426 9.47 2.96 -8.44
C ALA A 426 8.15 3.09 -9.20
N ILE A 427 7.41 1.99 -9.38
CA ILE A 427 6.10 2.02 -10.07
C ILE A 427 5.07 2.80 -9.26
N MET A 428 4.91 2.51 -7.97
CA MET A 428 3.93 3.19 -7.12
C MET A 428 4.20 4.70 -7.02
N MET A 429 5.47 5.12 -6.95
CA MET A 429 5.87 6.53 -6.97
C MET A 429 5.44 7.22 -8.26
N GLU A 430 5.67 6.61 -9.43
CA GLU A 430 5.26 7.20 -10.72
C GLU A 430 3.74 7.32 -10.82
N ILE A 431 2.99 6.32 -10.35
CA ILE A 431 1.52 6.37 -10.30
C ILE A 431 1.04 7.47 -9.35
N ALA A 432 1.61 7.59 -8.16
CA ALA A 432 1.24 8.63 -7.20
C ALA A 432 1.51 10.04 -7.74
N ARG A 433 2.66 10.24 -8.39
CA ARG A 433 2.99 11.50 -9.06
C ARG A 433 2.02 11.81 -10.19
N ALA A 434 1.67 10.83 -11.02
CA ALA A 434 0.74 11.02 -12.13
C ALA A 434 -0.66 11.44 -11.65
N GLU A 435 -1.17 10.81 -10.60
CA GLU A 435 -2.43 11.23 -9.96
C GLU A 435 -2.36 12.66 -9.44
N TRP A 436 -1.28 13.02 -8.76
CA TRP A 436 -1.08 14.38 -8.25
C TRP A 436 -1.05 15.41 -9.39
N ARG A 437 -0.27 15.17 -10.45
CA ARG A 437 -0.14 16.08 -11.59
C ARG A 437 -1.46 16.28 -12.34
N GLN A 438 -2.25 15.22 -12.47
CA GLN A 438 -3.57 15.35 -13.09
C GLN A 438 -4.53 16.16 -12.22
N TRP A 439 -4.50 15.99 -10.91
CA TRP A 439 -5.29 16.79 -9.98
C TRP A 439 -4.88 18.27 -10.00
N GLU A 440 -3.57 18.54 -10.02
CA GLU A 440 -2.99 19.88 -10.10
C GLU A 440 -3.41 20.59 -11.40
N ALA A 441 -3.29 19.92 -12.55
CA ALA A 441 -3.73 20.47 -13.84
C ALA A 441 -5.23 20.79 -13.86
N ALA A 442 -6.07 19.86 -13.37
CA ALA A 442 -7.52 20.08 -13.33
C ALA A 442 -7.93 21.23 -12.39
N SER A 443 -7.13 21.52 -11.35
CA SER A 443 -7.39 22.61 -10.42
C SER A 443 -6.99 23.98 -10.99
N ASN A 444 -6.00 24.03 -11.88
CA ASN A 444 -5.56 25.26 -12.56
C ASN A 444 -6.46 25.64 -13.75
N ASP A 445 -7.20 24.69 -14.33
CA ASP A 445 -8.16 24.95 -15.42
C ASP A 445 -9.48 25.61 -14.93
N VAL A 446 -9.71 25.72 -13.61
CA VAL A 446 -10.94 26.28 -13.04
C VAL A 446 -11.06 27.80 -13.22
N ASP A 447 -10.01 28.49 -13.67
CA ASP A 447 -10.06 29.91 -14.07
C ASP A 447 -10.70 30.14 -15.46
N PHE A 448 -11.16 29.10 -16.16
CA PHE A 448 -11.78 29.19 -17.49
C PHE A 448 -13.23 28.66 -17.57
N VAL A 449 -14.05 28.81 -16.52
CA VAL A 449 -15.52 28.70 -16.66
C VAL A 449 -16.23 29.72 -15.76
N PHE A 450 -16.24 30.99 -16.19
CA PHE A 450 -17.33 31.93 -15.96
C PHE A 450 -17.37 32.94 -17.11
N VAL A 451 -18.10 32.60 -18.18
CA VAL A 451 -18.90 33.54 -18.99
C VAL A 451 -20.20 32.86 -19.37
#